data_AF-A0A2H0Q6W2-F1
#
_entry.id   AF-A0A2H0Q6W2-F1
#
_cell.length_a   1.000
_cell.length_b   1.000
_cell.length_c   1.000
_cell.angle_alpha   90.00
_cell.angle_beta   90.00
_cell.angle_gamma   90.00
#
_symmetry.space_group_name_H-M   'P 1'
#
loop_
_entity.id
_entity.type
_entity.pdbx_description
1 polymer ?
#
loop_
_entity_poly.entity_id
_entity_poly.type
_entity_poly.pdbx_seq_one_letter_code
_entity_poly.pdbx_strand_id
1 'polypeptide(L)'
;MLMSLIRVLAPLSILLLSSPAEAQNQNPNHKLTIAKENAVKKTSIGLDAAQTYEARTNNALMTFDNTPAPFFTRQVGGNLELSFNLNLGAASFEYLSWIVMAGLVDYNIQAIIVEDFKTSLPRFIETDLFVFSAAMEYYQEIGFAAGGDIDYANHPRFTYARDQMLSLSKLLDLWKNNKAAFYEQLVLRRKKLDGSVLSIESYLQRTNLTRSQRQAAELLEQLFSQTLQ
;
A
#
# COMPACT_ATOMS: atom_id res chain seq x y z
N MET A 1 -26.02 -57.20 10.81
CA MET A 1 -26.34 -56.15 9.82
C MET A 1 -26.12 -54.77 10.46
N LEU A 2 -24.86 -54.33 10.57
CA LEU A 2 -24.49 -53.12 11.32
C LEU A 2 -23.45 -52.26 10.58
N MET A 3 -23.49 -52.23 9.25
CA MET A 3 -22.51 -51.50 8.41
C MET A 3 -23.14 -50.62 7.32
N SER A 4 -24.36 -50.10 7.54
CA SER A 4 -25.05 -49.28 6.52
C SER A 4 -25.30 -47.82 6.91
N LEU A 5 -25.03 -47.39 8.15
CA LEU A 5 -25.41 -46.04 8.60
C LEU A 5 -24.27 -44.99 8.54
N ILE A 6 -23.02 -45.39 8.31
CA ILE A 6 -21.87 -44.47 8.38
C ILE A 6 -21.60 -43.75 7.05
N ARG A 7 -22.19 -44.19 5.92
CA ARG A 7 -21.88 -43.63 4.59
C ARG A 7 -22.78 -42.48 4.14
N VAL A 8 -23.80 -42.09 4.92
CA VAL A 8 -24.74 -41.02 4.53
C VAL A 8 -24.47 -39.69 5.28
N LEU A 9 -23.60 -39.68 6.30
CA LEU A 9 -23.29 -38.46 7.05
C LEU A 9 -22.00 -37.75 6.60
N ALA A 10 -21.24 -38.33 5.68
CA ALA A 10 -20.00 -37.74 5.18
C ALA A 10 -20.15 -36.54 4.20
N PRO A 11 -21.25 -36.32 3.46
CA PRO A 11 -21.34 -35.16 2.58
C PRO A 11 -21.94 -33.91 3.23
N LEU A 12 -22.41 -33.94 4.49
CA LEU A 12 -22.91 -32.73 5.17
C LEU A 12 -21.80 -31.93 5.90
N SER A 13 -20.66 -32.54 6.17
CA SER A 13 -19.54 -31.88 6.87
C SER A 13 -18.77 -30.89 5.99
N ILE A 14 -18.91 -30.98 4.66
CA ILE A 14 -18.22 -30.11 3.70
C ILE A 14 -19.01 -28.81 3.45
N LEU A 15 -20.32 -28.79 3.73
CA LEU A 15 -21.18 -27.60 3.59
C LEU A 15 -21.21 -26.68 4.82
N LEU A 16 -20.55 -27.06 5.92
CA LEU A 16 -20.46 -26.24 7.14
C LEU A 16 -19.09 -25.55 7.32
N LEU A 17 -18.17 -25.73 6.37
CA LEU A 17 -16.91 -24.95 6.31
C LEU A 17 -17.05 -23.63 5.56
N SER A 18 -18.21 -23.33 4.98
CA SER A 18 -18.58 -21.98 4.53
C SER A 18 -19.08 -21.14 5.72
N SER A 19 -18.28 -21.08 6.78
CA SER A 19 -18.36 -19.99 7.75
C SER A 19 -17.56 -18.83 7.15
N PRO A 20 -18.11 -17.61 7.04
CA PRO A 20 -17.36 -16.50 6.50
C PRO A 20 -16.22 -16.22 7.47
N ALA A 21 -14.98 -16.47 7.04
CA ALA A 21 -13.78 -16.01 7.74
C ALA A 21 -13.81 -14.48 7.98
N GLU A 22 -14.74 -13.78 7.32
CA GLU A 22 -15.02 -12.35 7.44
C GLU A 22 -15.83 -11.96 8.70
N ALA A 23 -16.49 -12.89 9.40
CA ALA A 23 -17.46 -12.55 10.45
C ALA A 23 -16.95 -12.60 11.91
N GLN A 24 -15.67 -12.93 12.16
CA GLN A 24 -15.13 -13.06 13.53
C GLN A 24 -13.79 -12.39 13.77
N ASN A 25 -13.48 -11.32 13.04
CA ASN A 25 -12.26 -10.56 13.31
C ASN A 25 -12.56 -9.32 14.19
N GLN A 26 -12.50 -9.50 15.52
CA GLN A 26 -12.74 -8.41 16.48
C GLN A 26 -11.65 -7.33 16.46
N ASN A 27 -10.46 -7.64 15.95
CA ASN A 27 -9.39 -6.66 15.78
C ASN A 27 -9.30 -6.22 14.32
N PRO A 28 -9.72 -5.00 13.96
CA PRO A 28 -9.64 -4.52 12.57
C PRO A 28 -8.20 -4.55 12.05
N ASN A 29 -7.20 -4.34 12.91
CA ASN A 29 -5.78 -4.37 12.52
C ASN A 29 -5.31 -5.78 12.11
N HIS A 30 -5.97 -6.85 12.56
CA HIS A 30 -5.60 -8.21 12.15
C HIS A 30 -5.78 -8.42 10.64
N LYS A 31 -6.73 -7.71 10.00
CA LYS A 31 -6.90 -7.74 8.54
C LYS A 31 -5.67 -7.20 7.80
N LEU A 32 -5.00 -6.19 8.34
CA LEU A 32 -3.73 -5.68 7.80
C LEU A 32 -2.61 -6.71 7.94
N THR A 33 -2.54 -7.39 9.10
CA THR A 33 -1.57 -8.47 9.32
C THR A 33 -1.78 -9.60 8.32
N ILE A 34 -3.01 -10.09 8.14
CA ILE A 34 -3.32 -11.13 7.17
C ILE A 34 -2.95 -10.66 5.75
N ALA A 35 -3.26 -9.41 5.38
CA ALA A 35 -2.91 -8.88 4.07
C ALA A 35 -1.40 -8.88 3.83
N LYS A 36 -0.60 -8.46 4.81
CA LYS A 36 0.86 -8.51 4.72
C LYS A 36 1.39 -9.95 4.64
N GLU A 37 1.02 -10.79 5.60
CA GLU A 37 1.60 -12.14 5.75
C GLU A 37 1.12 -13.10 4.64
N ASN A 38 -0.14 -13.02 4.23
CA ASN A 38 -0.75 -14.02 3.35
C ASN A 38 -0.90 -13.55 1.88
N ALA A 39 -0.63 -12.29 1.58
CA ALA A 39 -0.62 -11.78 0.20
C ALA A 39 0.68 -11.07 -0.14
N VAL A 40 1.03 -9.99 0.58
CA VAL A 40 2.21 -9.18 0.23
C VAL A 40 3.49 -10.02 0.20
N LYS A 41 3.76 -10.79 1.26
CA LYS A 41 4.94 -11.65 1.36
C LYS A 41 5.02 -12.83 0.38
N LYS A 42 3.97 -13.10 -0.41
CA LYS A 42 3.99 -14.16 -1.43
C LYS A 42 4.73 -13.76 -2.71
N THR A 43 4.98 -12.47 -2.88
CA THR A 43 5.74 -11.91 -4.01
C THR A 43 7.16 -11.59 -3.57
N SER A 44 8.08 -11.52 -4.52
CA SER A 44 9.48 -11.22 -4.21
C SER A 44 9.64 -9.78 -3.70
N ILE A 45 9.04 -8.83 -4.41
CA ILE A 45 9.05 -7.40 -4.07
C ILE A 45 8.29 -7.12 -2.76
N GLY A 46 7.18 -7.81 -2.51
CA GLY A 46 6.41 -7.64 -1.28
C GLY A 46 7.09 -8.25 -0.07
N LEU A 47 7.80 -9.37 -0.24
CA LEU A 47 8.61 -9.96 0.82
C LEU A 47 9.72 -9.00 1.26
N ASP A 48 10.47 -8.42 0.31
CA ASP A 48 11.54 -7.46 0.60
C ASP A 48 11.02 -6.21 1.33
N ALA A 49 9.92 -5.63 0.85
CA ALA A 49 9.29 -4.48 1.47
C ALA A 49 8.83 -4.78 2.91
N ALA A 50 8.22 -5.95 3.13
CA ALA A 50 7.75 -6.38 4.45
C ALA A 50 8.91 -6.68 5.42
N GLN A 51 9.96 -7.35 4.95
CA GLN A 51 11.13 -7.66 5.78
C GLN A 51 11.88 -6.40 6.20
N THR A 52 11.98 -5.40 5.31
CA THR A 52 12.58 -4.10 5.65
C THR A 52 11.79 -3.40 6.75
N TYR A 53 10.46 -3.36 6.64
CA TYR A 53 9.58 -2.82 7.68
C TYR A 53 9.76 -3.57 9.01
N GLU A 54 9.79 -4.89 8.98
CA GLU A 54 9.93 -5.73 10.18
C GLU A 54 11.28 -5.54 10.88
N ALA A 55 12.36 -5.43 10.11
CA ALA A 55 13.69 -5.18 10.62
C ALA A 55 13.81 -3.81 11.30
N ARG A 56 13.20 -2.77 10.73
CA ARG A 56 13.24 -1.41 11.29
C ARG A 56 12.31 -1.21 12.49
N THR A 57 11.17 -1.89 12.49
CA THR A 57 10.15 -1.72 13.55
C THR A 57 10.19 -2.77 14.65
N ASN A 58 11.07 -3.78 14.54
CA ASN A 58 11.03 -4.97 15.38
C ASN A 58 9.64 -5.64 15.35
N ASN A 59 9.11 -5.84 14.14
CA ASN A 59 7.77 -6.41 13.89
C ASN A 59 6.62 -5.63 14.53
N ALA A 60 6.65 -4.29 14.49
CA ALA A 60 5.51 -3.52 14.97
C ALA A 60 4.24 -3.83 14.16
N LEU A 61 3.08 -3.68 14.81
CA LEU A 61 1.79 -3.87 14.15
C LEU A 61 1.43 -2.64 13.31
N MET A 62 0.98 -2.89 12.09
CA MET A 62 0.28 -1.89 11.29
C MET A 62 -1.11 -1.63 11.89
N THR A 63 -1.54 -0.37 11.87
CA THR A 63 -2.79 0.05 12.52
C THR A 63 -3.73 0.77 11.56
N PHE A 64 -5.04 0.64 11.78
CA PHE A 64 -6.01 1.56 11.22
C PHE A 64 -6.15 2.81 12.09
N ASP A 65 -6.28 3.98 11.45
CA ASP A 65 -6.49 5.27 12.10
C ASP A 65 -7.35 6.21 11.21
N ASN A 66 -7.78 7.35 11.75
CA ASN A 66 -8.58 8.38 11.08
C ASN A 66 -7.73 9.32 10.19
N THR A 67 -6.61 8.84 9.64
CA THR A 67 -5.75 9.62 8.73
C THR A 67 -6.49 9.95 7.42
N PRO A 68 -6.38 11.16 6.85
CA PRO A 68 -7.07 11.50 5.59
C PRO A 68 -6.51 10.73 4.38
N ALA A 69 -5.22 10.39 4.41
CA ALA A 69 -4.54 9.66 3.33
C ALA A 69 -4.75 8.13 3.47
N PRO A 70 -4.63 7.34 2.39
CA PRO A 70 -4.85 5.89 2.43
C PRO A 70 -3.91 5.18 3.41
N PHE A 71 -2.68 5.67 3.48
CA PHE A 71 -1.67 5.30 4.45
C PHE A 71 -0.86 6.54 4.81
N PHE A 72 -0.24 6.51 5.98
CA PHE A 72 0.63 7.57 6.47
C PHE A 72 1.67 6.98 7.42
N THR A 73 2.92 7.40 7.26
CA THR A 73 3.99 7.10 8.20
C THR A 73 4.17 8.28 9.14
N ARG A 74 4.06 8.03 10.45
CA ARG A 74 4.20 9.05 11.49
C ARG A 74 5.29 8.69 12.48
N GLN A 75 5.89 9.70 13.10
CA GLN A 75 6.81 9.48 14.20
C GLN A 75 6.05 9.53 15.53
N VAL A 76 6.07 8.44 16.29
CA VAL A 76 5.45 8.30 17.62
C VAL A 76 6.50 7.81 18.61
N GLY A 77 6.75 8.59 19.65
CA GLY A 77 7.73 8.21 20.68
C GLY A 77 9.14 7.98 20.14
N GLY A 78 9.51 8.66 19.04
CA GLY A 78 10.80 8.49 18.36
C GLY A 78 10.83 7.39 17.30
N ASN A 79 9.83 6.50 17.26
CA ASN A 79 9.73 5.41 16.28
C ASN A 79 8.82 5.80 15.12
N LEU A 80 9.07 5.24 13.94
CA LEU A 80 8.14 5.37 12.82
C LEU A 80 7.05 4.29 12.91
N GLU A 81 5.80 4.72 12.80
CA GLU A 81 4.62 3.86 12.72
C GLU A 81 3.95 4.01 11.34
N LEU A 82 3.53 2.90 10.75
CA LEU A 82 2.72 2.88 9.53
C LEU A 82 1.26 2.67 9.90
N SER A 83 0.41 3.64 9.54
CA SER A 83 -1.03 3.59 9.74
C SER A 83 -1.79 3.69 8.44
N PHE A 84 -2.97 3.08 8.38
CA PHE A 84 -3.88 3.04 7.25
C PHE A 84 -5.20 3.73 7.58
N ASN A 85 -5.86 4.32 6.59
CA ASN A 85 -7.18 4.92 6.81
C ASN A 85 -8.21 3.85 7.22
N LEU A 86 -8.98 4.13 8.27
CA LEU A 86 -9.97 3.20 8.83
C LEU A 86 -11.02 2.70 7.80
N ASN A 87 -11.40 3.52 6.81
CA ASN A 87 -12.35 3.11 5.77
C ASN A 87 -11.82 1.93 4.95
N LEU A 88 -10.50 1.77 4.82
CA LEU A 88 -9.91 0.62 4.13
C LEU A 88 -10.19 -0.71 4.85
N GLY A 89 -10.63 -0.69 6.11
CA GLY A 89 -11.12 -1.88 6.80
C GLY A 89 -12.26 -2.59 6.06
N ALA A 90 -13.08 -1.84 5.31
CA ALA A 90 -14.17 -2.37 4.49
C ALA A 90 -13.73 -2.87 3.09
N ALA A 91 -12.47 -2.65 2.71
CA ALA A 91 -11.95 -3.08 1.41
C ALA A 91 -11.82 -4.61 1.30
N SER A 92 -11.80 -5.16 0.09
CA SER A 92 -11.53 -6.59 -0.11
C SER A 92 -10.09 -6.89 0.29
N PHE A 93 -9.81 -8.16 0.51
CA PHE A 93 -8.47 -8.59 0.88
C PHE A 93 -7.44 -8.23 -0.20
N GLU A 94 -7.77 -8.44 -1.47
CA GLU A 94 -6.92 -8.16 -2.62
C GLU A 94 -6.61 -6.67 -2.72
N TYR A 95 -7.63 -5.82 -2.66
CA TYR A 95 -7.46 -4.37 -2.71
C TYR A 95 -6.66 -3.86 -1.51
N LEU A 96 -6.96 -4.37 -0.30
CA LEU A 96 -6.21 -3.98 0.89
C LEU A 96 -4.73 -4.39 0.78
N SER A 97 -4.42 -5.58 0.26
CA SER A 97 -3.04 -6.02 0.09
C SER A 97 -2.23 -5.12 -0.84
N TRP A 98 -2.86 -4.59 -1.90
CA TRP A 98 -2.24 -3.61 -2.79
C TRP A 98 -1.93 -2.29 -2.06
N ILE A 99 -2.87 -1.79 -1.26
CA ILE A 99 -2.64 -0.58 -0.46
C ILE A 99 -1.59 -0.82 0.65
N VAL A 100 -1.56 -2.00 1.26
CA VAL A 100 -0.54 -2.39 2.25
C VAL A 100 0.84 -2.39 1.61
N MET A 101 0.99 -2.95 0.40
CA MET A 101 2.25 -2.89 -0.34
C MET A 101 2.70 -1.43 -0.57
N ALA A 102 1.81 -0.56 -1.05
CA ALA A 102 2.12 0.85 -1.24
C ALA A 102 2.55 1.53 0.08
N GLY A 103 1.87 1.23 1.19
CA GLY A 103 2.22 1.75 2.51
C GLY A 103 3.58 1.27 3.03
N LEU A 104 3.96 0.01 2.80
CA LEU A 104 5.26 -0.52 3.19
C LEU A 104 6.40 0.14 2.42
N VAL A 105 6.23 0.34 1.11
CA VAL A 105 7.22 1.05 0.29
C VAL A 105 7.36 2.51 0.73
N ASP A 106 6.24 3.19 0.98
CA ASP A 106 6.25 4.57 1.50
C ASP A 106 6.97 4.67 2.85
N TYR A 107 6.69 3.73 3.76
CA TYR A 107 7.38 3.63 5.04
C TYR A 107 8.89 3.50 4.86
N ASN A 108 9.34 2.62 3.96
CA ASN A 108 10.77 2.40 3.74
C ASN A 108 11.48 3.68 3.25
N ILE A 109 10.81 4.48 2.40
CA ILE A 109 11.32 5.79 1.96
C ILE A 109 11.39 6.76 3.15
N GLN A 110 10.32 6.83 3.96
CA GLN A 110 10.30 7.70 5.14
C GLN A 110 11.36 7.30 6.18
N ALA A 111 11.60 6.01 6.36
CA ALA A 111 12.63 5.50 7.24
C ALA A 111 14.02 5.94 6.80
N ILE A 112 14.34 5.91 5.51
CA ILE A 112 15.61 6.45 4.99
C ILE A 112 15.73 7.94 5.36
N ILE A 113 14.70 8.74 5.11
CA ILE A 113 14.73 10.19 5.36
C ILE A 113 14.91 10.51 6.86
N VAL A 114 14.13 9.87 7.73
CA VAL A 114 14.05 10.18 9.16
C VAL A 114 15.12 9.47 9.97
N GLU A 115 15.41 8.20 9.67
CA GLU A 115 16.34 7.38 10.44
C GLU A 115 17.78 7.51 9.91
N ASP A 116 17.98 7.56 8.60
CA ASP A 116 19.33 7.53 8.03
C ASP A 116 19.88 8.96 7.84
N PHE A 117 19.05 9.90 7.39
CA PHE A 117 19.44 11.32 7.19
C PHE A 117 19.06 12.27 8.32
N LYS A 118 18.26 11.81 9.30
CA LYS A 118 17.78 12.62 10.44
C LYS A 118 17.15 13.94 10.01
N THR A 119 16.35 13.92 8.94
CA THR A 119 15.76 15.12 8.36
C THR A 119 14.28 14.90 8.01
N SER A 120 13.64 15.95 7.47
CA SER A 120 12.31 15.87 6.90
C SER A 120 12.33 16.45 5.50
N LEU A 121 11.66 15.75 4.59
CA LEU A 121 11.44 16.17 3.22
C LEU A 121 9.94 16.29 2.96
N PRO A 122 9.51 17.24 2.12
CA PRO A 122 8.15 17.21 1.61
C PRO A 122 7.93 15.96 0.76
N ARG A 123 6.67 15.57 0.57
CA ARG A 123 6.33 14.43 -0.27
C ARG A 123 6.43 14.84 -1.74
N PHE A 124 7.36 14.24 -2.47
CA PHE A 124 7.58 14.54 -3.88
C PHE A 124 6.61 13.76 -4.78
N ILE A 125 6.45 14.18 -6.03
CA ILE A 125 5.64 13.43 -6.99
C ILE A 125 6.31 12.13 -7.42
N GLU A 126 7.64 12.13 -7.48
CA GLU A 126 8.47 10.97 -7.79
C GLU A 126 8.34 9.89 -6.71
N THR A 127 8.13 10.28 -5.45
CA THR A 127 7.81 9.34 -4.36
C THR A 127 6.50 8.61 -4.65
N ASP A 128 5.45 9.32 -5.09
CA ASP A 128 4.17 8.68 -5.43
C ASP A 128 4.33 7.76 -6.64
N LEU A 129 5.09 8.19 -7.65
CA LEU A 129 5.38 7.38 -8.83
C LEU A 129 6.10 6.08 -8.48
N PHE A 130 7.14 6.15 -7.64
CA PHE A 130 7.88 4.98 -7.18
C PHE A 130 7.00 4.04 -6.33
N VAL A 131 6.30 4.58 -5.33
CA VAL A 131 5.43 3.81 -4.43
C VAL A 131 4.33 3.08 -5.19
N PHE A 132 3.61 3.79 -6.08
CA PHE A 132 2.53 3.16 -6.83
C PHE A 132 3.03 2.26 -7.95
N SER A 133 4.22 2.49 -8.51
CA SER A 133 4.84 1.55 -9.47
C SER A 133 5.19 0.22 -8.80
N ALA A 134 5.86 0.25 -7.65
CA ALA A 134 6.17 -0.95 -6.87
C ALA A 134 4.89 -1.71 -6.47
N ALA A 135 3.83 -0.98 -6.12
CA ALA A 135 2.53 -1.58 -5.82
C ALA A 135 1.85 -2.22 -7.06
N MET A 136 2.05 -1.67 -8.27
CA MET A 136 1.59 -2.29 -9.52
C MET A 136 2.42 -3.54 -9.88
N GLU A 137 3.72 -3.51 -9.67
CA GLU A 137 4.62 -4.67 -9.87
C GLU A 137 4.23 -5.82 -8.94
N TYR A 138 4.05 -5.53 -7.65
CA TYR A 138 3.47 -6.46 -6.69
C TYR A 138 2.15 -7.08 -7.20
N TYR A 139 1.23 -6.23 -7.67
CA TYR A 139 -0.07 -6.69 -8.11
C TYR A 139 0.01 -7.56 -9.38
N GLN A 140 0.99 -7.30 -10.25
CA GLN A 140 1.29 -8.16 -11.38
C GLN A 140 1.91 -9.50 -10.96
N GLU A 141 2.87 -9.51 -10.01
CA GLU A 141 3.50 -10.74 -9.52
C GLU A 141 2.49 -11.68 -8.85
N ILE A 142 1.58 -11.14 -8.03
CA ILE A 142 0.61 -11.96 -7.29
C ILE A 142 -0.48 -12.56 -8.21
N GLY A 143 -0.65 -12.02 -9.42
CA GLY A 143 -1.55 -12.57 -10.43
C GLY A 143 -3.05 -12.41 -10.13
N PHE A 144 -3.43 -11.46 -9.27
CA PHE A 144 -4.83 -11.18 -9.00
C PHE A 144 -5.53 -10.57 -10.23
N ALA A 145 -6.77 -10.97 -10.47
CA ALA A 145 -7.56 -10.40 -11.55
C ALA A 145 -8.05 -8.99 -11.15
N ALA A 146 -7.60 -7.96 -11.86
CA ALA A 146 -8.04 -6.57 -11.66
C ALA A 146 -9.44 -6.31 -12.25
N GLY A 147 -10.45 -7.08 -11.85
CA GLY A 147 -11.82 -7.00 -12.38
C GLY A 147 -12.88 -6.74 -11.31
N GLY A 148 -13.94 -6.02 -11.69
CA GLY A 148 -15.20 -5.91 -10.96
C GLY A 148 -15.08 -5.46 -9.49
N ASP A 149 -15.39 -6.39 -8.58
CA ASP A 149 -15.61 -6.16 -7.14
C ASP A 149 -14.35 -5.77 -6.35
N ILE A 150 -13.17 -5.88 -6.96
CA ILE A 150 -11.89 -5.54 -6.32
C ILE A 150 -11.54 -4.06 -6.54
N ASP A 151 -12.10 -3.39 -7.56
CA ASP A 151 -11.87 -1.95 -7.75
C ASP A 151 -12.83 -1.11 -6.90
N TYR A 152 -12.42 -0.86 -5.67
CA TYR A 152 -13.21 -0.12 -4.69
C TYR A 152 -13.51 1.33 -5.10
N ALA A 153 -12.80 1.91 -6.08
CA ALA A 153 -13.15 3.23 -6.61
C ALA A 153 -14.47 3.23 -7.40
N ASN A 154 -14.92 2.07 -7.87
CA ASN A 154 -16.18 1.89 -8.60
C ASN A 154 -17.28 1.27 -7.73
N HIS A 155 -17.00 1.01 -6.44
CA HIS A 155 -17.96 0.35 -5.56
C HIS A 155 -19.10 1.31 -5.15
N PRO A 156 -20.39 0.93 -5.32
CA PRO A 156 -21.52 1.86 -5.22
C PRO A 156 -21.73 2.44 -3.82
N ARG A 157 -21.23 1.78 -2.78
CA ARG A 157 -21.37 2.18 -1.37
C ARG A 157 -20.06 2.61 -0.71
N PHE A 158 -18.95 2.66 -1.45
CA PHE A 158 -17.64 3.00 -0.90
C PHE A 158 -17.01 4.14 -1.69
N THR A 159 -17.15 5.37 -1.18
CA THR A 159 -16.66 6.55 -1.90
C THR A 159 -15.19 6.85 -1.61
N TYR A 160 -14.64 6.35 -0.50
CA TYR A 160 -13.29 6.70 -0.06
C TYR A 160 -12.22 6.44 -1.13
N ALA A 161 -12.17 5.24 -1.74
CA ALA A 161 -11.21 4.95 -2.80
C ALA A 161 -11.37 5.87 -4.03
N ARG A 162 -12.60 6.20 -4.40
CA ARG A 162 -12.92 7.14 -5.49
C ARG A 162 -12.44 8.55 -5.16
N ASP A 163 -12.68 9.00 -3.94
CA ASP A 163 -12.28 10.31 -3.46
C ASP A 163 -10.75 10.43 -3.42
N GLN A 164 -10.07 9.33 -3.08
CA GLN A 164 -8.61 9.19 -3.12
C GLN A 164 -8.02 8.95 -4.52
N MET A 165 -8.85 8.86 -5.57
CA MET A 165 -8.45 8.54 -6.96
C MET A 165 -7.64 7.23 -7.09
N LEU A 166 -7.99 6.23 -6.29
CA LEU A 166 -7.34 4.92 -6.23
C LEU A 166 -8.12 3.84 -7.00
N SER A 167 -8.41 4.09 -8.28
CA SER A 167 -8.97 3.03 -9.13
C SER A 167 -7.87 2.07 -9.51
N LEU A 168 -7.89 0.87 -8.92
CA LEU A 168 -6.86 -0.15 -9.15
C LEU A 168 -6.83 -0.56 -10.63
N SER A 169 -8.00 -0.80 -11.23
CA SER A 169 -8.08 -1.20 -12.64
C SER A 169 -7.51 -0.12 -13.57
N LYS A 170 -7.88 1.15 -13.35
CA LYS A 170 -7.37 2.29 -14.13
C LYS A 170 -5.86 2.46 -13.94
N LEU A 171 -5.38 2.43 -12.71
CA LEU A 171 -3.96 2.62 -12.42
C LEU A 171 -3.12 1.49 -13.03
N LEU A 172 -3.59 0.25 -12.96
CA LEU A 172 -2.89 -0.90 -13.55
C LEU A 172 -2.85 -0.84 -15.08
N ASP A 173 -3.97 -0.50 -15.71
CA ASP A 173 -4.04 -0.33 -17.18
C ASP A 173 -3.08 0.77 -17.65
N LEU A 174 -3.13 1.94 -17.02
CA LEU A 174 -2.22 3.05 -17.34
C LEU A 174 -0.76 2.67 -17.10
N TRP A 175 -0.42 2.04 -15.98
CA TRP A 175 0.96 1.66 -15.68
C TRP A 175 1.51 0.64 -16.70
N LYS A 176 0.69 -0.30 -17.20
CA LYS A 176 1.09 -1.28 -18.22
C LYS A 176 1.20 -0.69 -19.62
N ASN A 177 0.23 0.14 -20.01
CA ASN A 177 0.02 0.51 -21.41
C ASN A 177 0.44 1.96 -21.73
N ASN A 178 0.51 2.84 -20.72
CA ASN A 178 0.83 4.26 -20.91
C ASN A 178 1.42 4.89 -19.64
N LYS A 179 2.72 4.65 -19.39
CA LYS A 179 3.46 5.17 -18.22
C LYS A 179 3.37 6.69 -18.06
N ALA A 180 3.31 7.45 -19.16
CA ALA A 180 3.14 8.90 -19.11
C ALA A 180 1.77 9.28 -18.51
N ALA A 181 0.69 8.66 -19.00
CA ALA A 181 -0.65 8.88 -18.46
C ALA A 181 -0.81 8.34 -17.02
N PHE A 182 -0.07 7.29 -16.65
CA PHE A 182 0.01 6.84 -15.26
C PHE A 182 0.61 7.91 -14.35
N TYR A 183 1.74 8.52 -14.75
CA TYR A 183 2.34 9.63 -14.03
C TYR A 183 1.40 10.84 -13.92
N GLU A 184 0.76 11.23 -15.02
CA GLU A 184 -0.24 12.31 -15.02
C GLU A 184 -1.40 12.03 -14.06
N GLN A 185 -1.88 10.79 -14.00
CA GLN A 185 -2.93 10.38 -13.06
C GLN A 185 -2.48 10.54 -11.59
N LEU A 186 -1.20 10.26 -11.27
CA LEU A 186 -0.63 10.49 -9.94
C LEU A 186 -0.48 11.99 -9.64
N VAL A 187 -0.08 12.80 -10.63
CA VAL A 187 -0.01 14.27 -10.51
C VAL A 187 -1.40 14.84 -10.19
N LEU A 188 -2.43 14.40 -10.92
CA LEU A 188 -3.81 14.83 -10.68
C LEU A 188 -4.28 14.42 -9.28
N ARG A 189 -3.97 13.19 -8.86
CA ARG A 189 -4.28 12.69 -7.51
C ARG A 189 -3.62 13.56 -6.44
N ARG A 190 -2.30 13.80 -6.54
CA ARG A 190 -1.55 14.65 -5.59
C ARG A 190 -2.15 16.06 -5.53
N LYS A 191 -2.41 16.68 -6.68
CA LYS A 191 -3.02 18.02 -6.74
C LYS A 191 -4.41 18.06 -6.09
N LYS A 192 -5.22 17.01 -6.25
CA LYS A 192 -6.54 16.91 -5.60
C LYS A 192 -6.43 16.79 -4.08
N LEU A 193 -5.49 16.00 -3.58
CA LEU A 193 -5.38 15.69 -2.15
C LEU A 193 -4.63 16.77 -1.37
N ASP A 194 -3.54 17.29 -1.93
CA ASP A 194 -2.60 18.17 -1.22
C ASP A 194 -2.62 19.61 -1.76
N GLY A 195 -3.41 19.88 -2.82
CA GLY A 195 -3.55 21.20 -3.44
C GLY A 195 -2.35 21.66 -4.27
N SER A 196 -1.21 20.98 -4.18
CA SER A 196 0.04 21.33 -4.87
C SER A 196 0.85 20.08 -5.23
N VAL A 197 1.79 20.25 -6.16
CA VAL A 197 2.70 19.21 -6.62
C VAL A 197 4.12 19.76 -6.58
N LEU A 198 5.06 19.00 -6.03
CA LEU A 198 6.47 19.37 -5.93
C LEU A 198 7.33 18.22 -6.47
N SER A 199 8.23 18.53 -7.41
CA SER A 199 9.26 17.60 -7.88
C SER A 199 10.52 17.69 -7.03
N ILE A 200 11.32 16.61 -7.02
CA ILE A 200 12.63 16.60 -6.37
C ILE A 200 13.54 17.65 -7.00
N GLU A 201 13.56 17.73 -8.34
CA GLU A 201 14.34 18.71 -9.09
C GLU A 201 14.02 20.15 -8.64
N SER A 202 12.72 20.50 -8.58
CA SER A 202 12.28 21.83 -8.13
C SER A 202 12.65 22.10 -6.67
N TYR A 203 12.68 21.07 -5.82
CA TYR A 203 13.10 21.20 -4.44
C TYR A 203 14.60 21.48 -4.33
N LEU A 204 15.44 20.77 -5.09
CA LEU A 204 16.90 20.91 -5.09
C LEU A 204 17.41 22.28 -5.58
N GLN A 205 16.61 22.98 -6.38
CA GLN A 205 16.86 24.35 -6.82
C GLN A 205 16.73 25.40 -5.68
N ARG A 206 16.17 25.03 -4.53
CA ARG A 206 16.04 25.94 -3.38
C ARG A 206 17.41 26.25 -2.76
N THR A 207 17.63 27.51 -2.42
CA THR A 207 18.90 28.00 -1.86
C THR A 207 19.03 27.77 -0.35
N ASN A 208 17.93 27.53 0.35
CA ASN A 208 17.86 27.43 1.81
C ASN A 208 17.79 25.99 2.34
N LEU A 209 18.23 25.00 1.56
CA LEU A 209 18.27 23.60 2.01
C LEU A 209 19.43 23.34 2.97
N THR A 210 19.15 22.63 4.05
CA THR A 210 20.23 22.05 4.87
C THR A 210 20.99 20.98 4.08
N ARG A 211 22.23 20.67 4.50
CA ARG A 211 23.03 19.62 3.88
C ARG A 211 22.32 18.27 3.91
N SER A 212 21.75 17.89 5.05
CA SER A 212 21.01 16.61 5.19
C SER A 212 19.81 16.54 4.27
N GLN A 213 19.04 17.63 4.11
CA GLN A 213 17.91 17.68 3.18
C GLN A 213 18.35 17.49 1.73
N ARG A 214 19.42 18.19 1.33
CA ARG A 214 19.96 18.08 -0.02
C ARG A 214 20.44 16.66 -0.32
N GLN A 215 21.25 16.08 0.57
CA GLN A 215 21.76 14.72 0.40
C GLN A 215 20.65 13.67 0.39
N ALA A 216 19.63 13.81 1.25
CA ALA A 216 18.48 12.92 1.25
C ALA A 216 17.68 13.02 -0.06
N ALA A 217 17.42 14.24 -0.55
CA ALA A 217 16.70 14.46 -1.81
C ALA A 217 17.48 13.94 -3.04
N GLU A 218 18.81 14.15 -3.09
CA GLU A 218 19.68 13.61 -4.14
C GLU A 218 19.70 12.08 -4.14
N LEU A 219 19.72 11.44 -2.96
CA LEU A 219 19.59 9.99 -2.86
C LEU A 219 18.25 9.50 -3.42
N LEU A 220 17.14 10.15 -3.06
CA LEU A 220 15.82 9.79 -3.58
C LEU A 220 15.75 9.96 -5.10
N GLU A 221 16.33 11.03 -5.65
CA GLU A 221 16.43 11.24 -7.09
C GLU A 221 17.14 10.08 -7.79
N GLN A 222 18.27 9.62 -7.21
CA GLN A 222 19.03 8.48 -7.75
C GLN A 222 18.24 7.17 -7.67
N LEU A 223 17.63 6.87 -6.52
CA LEU A 223 16.81 5.66 -6.32
C LEU A 223 15.66 5.60 -7.32
N PHE A 224 14.97 6.72 -7.53
CA PHE A 224 13.81 6.76 -8.40
C PHE A 224 14.20 6.77 -9.89
N SER A 225 15.29 7.44 -10.26
CA SER A 225 15.78 7.47 -11.66
C SER A 225 16.14 6.08 -12.19
N GLN A 226 16.64 5.19 -11.34
CA GLN A 226 16.93 3.79 -11.72
C GLN A 226 15.67 2.95 -11.95
N THR A 227 14.54 3.37 -11.37
CA THR A 227 13.26 2.64 -11.42
C THR A 227 12.37 3.13 -12.57
N LEU A 228 12.72 4.25 -13.21
CA LEU A 228 11.94 4.89 -14.28
C LEU A 228 12.45 4.60 -15.70
N GLN A 229 13.54 3.84 -15.83
CA GLN A 229 14.07 3.33 -17.10
C GLN A 229 13.48 1.96 -17.42
#